data_AF-A0A8T5FZE6-F1
#
_entry.id   AF-A0A8T5FZE6-F1
#
_cell.length_a   1.000
_cell.length_b   1.000
_cell.length_c   1.000
_cell.angle_alpha   90.00
_cell.angle_beta   90.00
_cell.angle_gamma   90.00
#
_symmetry.space_group_name_H-M   'P 1'
#
loop_
_entity.id
_entity.type
_entity.pdbx_description
1 polymer ?
#
loop_
_entity_poly.entity_id
_entity_poly.type
_entity_poly.pdbx_seq_one_letter_code
_entity_poly.pdbx_strand_id
1 'polypeptide(L)'
;MKKESQIINPSRKVFNYSISFAVIFFLVAYIGTIKSEEYGMDVWGIVFISGFLCICSLVAALIFWKLTRETDNSIKENKIIAKFEFNKKEWAKFQNYEYDFRKNENIGIFIILSFMTSIIFILFILFIPEGKLFMFIVMLLLIVFYAIFAFVIPFVSRKLKKLSGAQIVIFSKGLIYDNIYHSWNMPLSKLEKVVAKEKPFAHIEISYSFFDRLGPRQYCLIIPILKKYEKDVKKIIKELQKSNKKKKKNKKK
;
A
#
# COMPACT_ATOMS: atom_id res chain seq x y z
N MET A 1 24.16 17.40 21.77
CA MET A 1 22.75 17.48 21.31
C MET A 1 22.48 16.38 20.28
N LYS A 2 21.79 15.30 20.66
CA LYS A 2 21.34 14.27 19.71
C LYS A 2 20.29 14.92 18.81
N LYS A 3 20.51 14.95 17.49
CA LYS A 3 19.47 15.27 16.51
C LYS A 3 18.29 14.34 16.80
N GLU A 4 17.22 14.85 17.37
CA GLU A 4 15.93 14.17 17.34
C GLU A 4 15.66 13.86 15.87
N SER A 5 15.64 12.59 15.51
CA SER A 5 15.43 12.20 14.12
C SER A 5 14.04 12.73 13.71
N GLN A 6 14.03 13.81 12.93
CA GLN A 6 12.79 14.44 12.48
C GLN A 6 11.94 13.40 11.77
N ILE A 7 10.71 13.20 12.24
CA ILE A 7 9.77 12.29 11.60
C ILE A 7 9.35 12.94 10.28
N ILE A 8 9.88 12.42 9.16
CA ILE A 8 9.56 12.92 7.83
C ILE A 8 8.21 12.33 7.41
N ASN A 9 7.31 13.17 6.91
CA ASN A 9 6.03 12.73 6.39
C ASN A 9 6.20 12.05 5.02
N PRO A 10 6.02 10.72 4.90
CA PRO A 10 6.25 10.02 3.64
C PRO A 10 5.21 10.36 2.57
N SER A 11 3.98 10.61 2.99
CA SER A 11 2.83 10.88 2.11
C SER A 11 3.03 12.15 1.27
N ARG A 12 3.88 13.08 1.75
CA ARG A 12 4.15 14.36 1.09
C ARG A 12 4.90 14.19 -0.24
N LYS A 13 5.78 13.19 -0.35
CA LYS A 13 6.49 12.91 -1.61
C LYS A 13 5.51 12.47 -2.70
N VAL A 14 4.59 11.57 -2.36
CA VAL A 14 3.59 11.04 -3.29
C VAL A 14 2.60 12.13 -3.71
N PHE A 15 2.19 12.99 -2.76
CA PHE A 15 1.40 14.18 -3.07
C PHE A 15 2.10 15.07 -4.10
N ASN A 16 3.37 15.42 -3.87
CA ASN A 16 4.14 16.26 -4.78
C ASN A 16 4.27 15.63 -6.17
N TYR A 17 4.59 14.33 -6.26
CA TYR A 17 4.64 13.63 -7.55
C TYR A 17 3.30 13.63 -8.27
N SER A 18 2.19 13.43 -7.55
CA SER A 18 0.85 13.44 -8.14
C SER A 18 0.50 14.82 -8.74
N ILE A 19 0.87 15.90 -8.05
CA ILE A 19 0.71 17.27 -8.57
C ILE A 19 1.61 17.51 -9.78
N SER A 20 2.89 17.10 -9.73
CA SER A 20 3.80 17.24 -10.86
C SER A 20 3.28 16.51 -12.10
N PHE A 21 2.78 15.28 -11.96
CA PHE A 21 2.16 14.55 -13.06
C PHE A 21 0.89 15.23 -13.59
N ALA A 22 0.02 15.74 -12.70
CA ALA A 22 -1.15 16.49 -13.11
C ALA A 22 -0.77 17.71 -13.97
N VAL A 23 0.23 18.47 -13.56
CA VAL A 23 0.73 19.63 -14.33
C VAL A 23 1.30 19.20 -15.69
N ILE A 24 2.11 18.14 -15.73
CA ILE A 24 2.67 17.62 -16.99
C ILE A 24 1.56 17.21 -17.95
N PHE A 25 0.59 16.41 -17.49
CA PHE A 25 -0.50 15.95 -18.34
C PHE A 25 -1.43 17.08 -18.75
N PHE A 26 -1.64 18.07 -17.89
CA PHE A 26 -2.35 19.29 -18.25
C PHE A 26 -1.64 20.06 -19.37
N LEU A 27 -0.31 20.23 -19.28
CA LEU A 27 0.47 20.89 -20.32
C LEU A 27 0.44 20.10 -21.65
N VAL A 28 0.53 18.77 -21.60
CA VAL A 28 0.42 17.92 -22.80
C VAL A 28 -0.96 18.06 -23.45
N ALA A 29 -2.03 18.04 -22.64
CA ALA A 29 -3.39 18.25 -23.14
C ALA A 29 -3.56 19.65 -23.75
N TYR A 30 -3.05 20.68 -23.07
CA TYR A 30 -3.12 22.07 -23.52
C TYR A 30 -2.36 22.31 -24.83
N ILE A 31 -1.12 21.83 -24.93
CA ILE A 31 -0.33 21.91 -26.16
C ILE A 31 -1.02 21.13 -27.29
N GLY A 32 -1.56 19.95 -26.99
CA GLY A 32 -2.33 19.16 -27.95
C GLY A 32 -3.56 19.91 -28.46
N THR A 33 -4.28 20.64 -27.60
CA THR A 33 -5.42 21.46 -28.04
C THR A 33 -5.01 22.60 -28.96
N ILE A 34 -3.91 23.31 -28.68
CA ILE A 34 -3.41 24.39 -29.55
C ILE A 34 -2.95 23.83 -30.91
N LYS A 35 -2.27 22.68 -30.90
CA LYS A 35 -1.75 22.04 -32.12
C LYS A 35 -2.78 21.23 -32.89
N SER A 36 -4.01 21.12 -32.40
CA SER A 36 -5.06 20.33 -33.05
C SER A 36 -5.42 20.85 -34.45
N GLU A 37 -5.26 22.16 -34.69
CA GLU A 37 -5.46 22.78 -36.01
C GLU A 37 -4.38 22.38 -37.03
N GLU A 38 -3.15 22.10 -36.58
CA GLU A 38 -1.99 21.79 -37.45
C GLU A 38 -1.91 20.29 -37.80
N TYR A 39 -2.27 19.40 -36.87
CA TYR A 39 -2.07 17.95 -36.99
C TYR A 39 -3.38 17.14 -37.13
N GLY A 40 -4.54 17.79 -37.13
CA GLY A 40 -5.83 17.14 -37.38
C GLY A 40 -6.27 16.15 -36.30
N MET A 41 -7.05 15.13 -36.69
CA MET A 41 -7.77 14.28 -35.73
C MET A 41 -6.89 13.39 -34.84
N ASP A 42 -5.65 13.12 -35.23
CA ASP A 42 -4.74 12.22 -34.51
C ASP A 42 -4.33 12.78 -33.13
N VAL A 43 -4.36 14.11 -32.95
CA VAL A 43 -3.98 14.77 -31.70
C VAL A 43 -5.07 14.64 -30.63
N TRP A 44 -6.34 14.47 -31.00
CA TRP A 44 -7.44 14.35 -30.04
C TRP A 44 -7.32 13.10 -29.16
N GLY A 45 -6.74 12.00 -29.67
CA GLY A 45 -6.44 10.82 -28.86
C GLY A 45 -5.45 11.11 -27.73
N ILE A 46 -4.40 11.88 -28.04
CA ILE A 46 -3.38 12.30 -27.05
C ILE A 46 -3.99 13.27 -26.03
N VAL A 47 -4.80 14.24 -26.49
CA VAL A 47 -5.50 15.18 -25.61
C VAL A 47 -6.45 14.45 -24.66
N PHE A 48 -7.19 13.46 -25.15
CA PHE A 48 -8.10 12.67 -24.33
C PHE A 48 -7.37 11.86 -23.26
N ILE A 49 -6.33 11.10 -23.65
CA ILE A 49 -5.56 10.27 -22.71
C ILE A 49 -4.86 11.15 -21.67
N SER A 50 -4.23 12.25 -22.09
CA SER A 50 -3.57 13.17 -21.17
C SER A 50 -4.56 13.87 -20.24
N GLY A 51 -5.72 14.29 -20.72
CA GLY A 51 -6.80 14.83 -19.88
C GLY A 51 -7.27 13.83 -18.83
N PHE A 52 -7.51 12.57 -19.22
CA PHE A 52 -7.89 11.50 -18.29
C PHE A 52 -6.81 11.24 -17.21
N LEU A 53 -5.54 11.16 -17.62
CA LEU A 53 -4.42 10.97 -16.70
C LEU A 53 -4.20 12.17 -15.76
N CYS A 54 -4.48 13.39 -16.24
CA CYS A 54 -4.49 14.60 -15.40
C CYS A 54 -5.54 14.50 -14.28
N ILE A 55 -6.78 14.13 -14.63
CA ILE A 55 -7.87 13.93 -13.65
C ILE A 55 -7.49 12.84 -12.64
N CYS A 56 -6.97 11.71 -13.10
CA CYS A 56 -6.53 10.63 -12.21
C CYS A 56 -5.43 11.11 -11.23
N SER A 57 -4.48 11.91 -11.72
CA SER A 57 -3.40 12.48 -10.91
C SER A 57 -3.91 13.49 -9.89
N LEU A 58 -4.91 14.30 -10.24
CA LEU A 58 -5.59 15.22 -9.31
C LEU A 58 -6.36 14.47 -8.22
N VAL A 59 -7.10 13.41 -8.58
CA VAL A 59 -7.79 12.57 -7.60
C VAL A 59 -6.78 11.92 -6.63
N ALA A 60 -5.66 11.40 -7.14
CA ALA A 60 -4.58 10.89 -6.31
C ALA A 60 -4.03 11.99 -5.39
N ALA A 61 -3.76 13.19 -5.90
CA ALA A 61 -3.29 14.33 -5.12
C ALA A 61 -4.24 14.70 -3.99
N LEU A 62 -5.57 14.72 -4.22
CA LEU A 62 -6.56 14.99 -3.19
C LEU A 62 -6.54 13.96 -2.06
N ILE A 63 -6.42 12.67 -2.40
CA ILE A 63 -6.32 11.57 -1.43
C ILE A 63 -5.05 11.74 -0.58
N PHE A 64 -3.90 11.94 -1.23
CA PHE A 64 -2.62 12.08 -0.54
C PHE A 64 -2.49 13.40 0.22
N TRP A 65 -3.17 14.46 -0.19
CA TRP A 65 -3.26 15.71 0.57
C TRP A 65 -3.92 15.48 1.93
N LYS A 66 -5.07 14.80 1.94
CA LYS A 66 -5.77 14.45 3.19
C LYS A 66 -4.89 13.57 4.09
N LEU A 67 -4.20 12.59 3.51
CA LEU A 67 -3.29 11.71 4.23
C LEU A 67 -2.08 12.46 4.80
N THR A 68 -1.51 13.38 4.03
CA THR A 68 -0.38 14.24 4.44
C THR A 68 -0.79 15.11 5.63
N ARG A 69 -1.97 15.75 5.56
CA ARG A 69 -2.49 16.58 6.65
C ARG A 69 -2.74 15.80 7.94
N GLU A 70 -3.32 14.60 7.85
CA GLU A 70 -3.50 13.72 9.02
C GLU A 70 -2.16 13.30 9.64
N THR A 71 -1.16 13.02 8.82
CA THR A 71 0.19 12.66 9.28
C THR A 71 0.85 13.86 9.97
N ASP A 72 0.81 15.05 9.35
CA ASP A 72 1.37 16.28 9.92
C ASP A 72 0.69 16.65 11.24
N ASN A 73 -0.64 16.54 11.32
CA ASN A 73 -1.38 16.76 12.57
C ASN A 73 -0.96 15.75 13.64
N SER A 74 -0.80 14.46 13.28
CA SER A 74 -0.38 13.42 14.23
C SER A 74 1.04 13.66 14.77
N ILE A 75 1.93 14.20 13.94
CA ILE A 75 3.29 14.60 14.33
C ILE A 75 3.27 15.85 15.21
N LYS A 76 2.55 16.90 14.81
CA LYS A 76 2.48 18.19 15.52
C LYS A 76 1.80 18.10 16.89
N GLU A 77 0.74 17.32 17.01
CA GLU A 77 -0.01 17.17 18.26
C GLU A 77 0.70 16.24 19.29
N ASN A 78 1.94 15.82 19.01
CA ASN A 78 2.74 14.90 19.81
C ASN A 78 1.98 13.62 20.23
N LYS A 79 1.07 13.13 19.38
CA LYS A 79 0.25 11.94 19.61
C LYS A 79 1.02 10.63 19.35
N ILE A 80 2.33 10.67 19.55
CA ILE A 80 3.25 9.56 19.37
C ILE A 80 3.15 8.70 20.63
N ILE A 81 2.67 7.47 20.46
CA ILE A 81 2.56 6.48 21.53
C ILE A 81 3.91 5.79 21.72
N ALA A 82 4.58 5.44 20.62
CA ALA A 82 5.85 4.75 20.64
C ALA A 82 6.66 5.03 19.38
N LYS A 83 7.98 4.98 19.53
CA LYS A 83 8.93 5.06 18.42
C LYS A 83 9.97 3.96 18.60
N PHE A 84 10.09 3.12 17.58
CA PHE A 84 11.07 2.06 17.50
C PHE A 84 12.12 2.42 16.45
N GLU A 85 13.38 2.34 16.85
CA GLU A 85 14.52 2.42 15.95
C GLU A 85 15.23 1.06 15.98
N PHE A 86 15.36 0.44 14.82
CA PHE A 86 15.98 -0.87 14.66
C PHE A 86 17.38 -0.71 14.08
N ASN A 87 18.31 -1.59 14.46
CA ASN A 87 19.58 -1.70 13.75
C ASN A 87 19.32 -2.27 12.34
N LYS A 88 20.10 -1.86 11.34
CA LYS A 88 20.00 -2.34 9.95
C LYS A 88 20.01 -3.88 9.86
N LYS A 89 20.82 -4.55 10.69
CA LYS A 89 20.90 -6.03 10.72
C LYS A 89 19.62 -6.69 11.22
N GLU A 90 19.03 -6.16 12.29
CA GLU A 90 17.79 -6.67 12.87
C GLU A 90 16.60 -6.41 11.94
N TRP A 91 16.57 -5.21 11.36
CA TRP A 91 15.57 -4.81 10.37
C TRP A 91 15.61 -5.70 9.12
N ALA A 92 16.80 -5.99 8.59
CA ALA A 92 16.96 -6.87 7.44
C ALA A 92 16.47 -8.30 7.72
N LYS A 93 16.71 -8.83 8.94
CA LYS A 93 16.22 -10.16 9.34
C LYS A 93 14.70 -10.21 9.35
N PHE A 94 14.06 -9.17 9.89
CA PHE A 94 12.61 -9.05 9.90
C PHE A 94 12.01 -8.84 8.49
N GLN A 95 12.61 -7.98 7.66
CA GLN A 95 12.17 -7.79 6.27
C GLN A 95 12.27 -9.05 5.43
N ASN A 96 13.26 -9.92 5.68
CA ASN A 96 13.34 -11.21 5.01
C ASN A 96 12.18 -12.12 5.41
N TYR A 97 11.84 -12.19 6.70
CA TYR A 97 10.68 -12.94 7.17
C TYR A 97 9.37 -12.42 6.55
N GLU A 98 9.16 -11.09 6.53
CA GLU A 98 7.96 -10.51 5.91
C GLU A 98 7.90 -10.80 4.40
N TYR A 99 9.06 -10.75 3.72
CA TYR A 99 9.16 -11.09 2.30
C TYR A 99 8.78 -12.54 2.03
N ASP A 100 9.33 -13.49 2.80
CA ASP A 100 9.05 -14.91 2.60
C ASP A 100 7.57 -15.23 2.88
N PHE A 101 6.99 -14.61 3.91
CA PHE A 101 5.56 -14.72 4.21
C PHE A 101 4.69 -14.26 3.04
N ARG A 102 4.93 -13.03 2.51
CA ARG A 102 4.15 -12.47 1.39
C ARG A 102 4.40 -13.18 0.08
N LYS A 103 5.62 -13.63 -0.17
CA LYS A 103 5.98 -14.41 -1.36
C LYS A 103 5.18 -15.71 -1.41
N ASN A 104 5.07 -16.42 -0.29
CA ASN A 104 4.33 -17.68 -0.23
C ASN A 104 2.83 -17.47 -0.44
N GLU A 105 2.25 -16.39 0.12
CA GLU A 105 0.86 -16.02 -0.13
C GLU A 105 0.60 -15.74 -1.63
N ASN A 106 1.47 -14.96 -2.27
CA ASN A 106 1.36 -14.64 -3.69
C ASN A 106 1.56 -15.87 -4.59
N ILE A 107 2.45 -16.79 -4.24
CA ILE A 107 2.64 -18.05 -4.98
C ILE A 107 1.38 -18.91 -4.88
N GLY A 108 0.74 -18.99 -3.70
CA GLY A 108 -0.53 -19.69 -3.53
C GLY A 108 -1.61 -19.15 -4.46
N ILE A 109 -1.77 -17.82 -4.51
CA ILE A 109 -2.72 -17.15 -5.42
C ILE A 109 -2.40 -17.46 -6.88
N PHE A 110 -1.12 -17.40 -7.28
CA PHE A 110 -0.68 -17.72 -8.63
C PHE A 110 -1.01 -19.15 -9.05
N ILE A 111 -0.76 -20.13 -8.18
CA ILE A 111 -1.06 -21.54 -8.45
C ILE A 111 -2.56 -21.74 -8.66
N ILE A 112 -3.39 -21.15 -7.79
CA ILE A 112 -4.85 -21.27 -7.89
C ILE A 112 -5.36 -20.63 -9.18
N LEU A 113 -4.92 -19.40 -9.49
CA LEU A 113 -5.33 -18.71 -10.71
C LEU A 113 -4.88 -19.46 -11.96
N SER A 114 -3.63 -19.90 -12.01
CA SER A 114 -3.09 -20.64 -13.15
C SER A 114 -3.84 -21.94 -13.35
N PHE A 115 -4.10 -22.70 -12.29
CA PHE A 115 -4.86 -23.95 -12.34
C PHE A 115 -6.29 -23.73 -12.85
N MET A 116 -7.00 -22.74 -12.32
CA MET A 116 -8.36 -22.40 -12.76
C MET A 116 -8.38 -21.95 -14.23
N THR A 117 -7.48 -21.05 -14.62
CA THR A 117 -7.35 -20.60 -16.01
C THR A 117 -7.03 -21.76 -16.93
N SER A 118 -6.10 -22.65 -16.56
CA SER A 118 -5.77 -23.83 -17.36
C SER A 118 -6.96 -24.76 -17.53
N ILE A 119 -7.72 -25.07 -16.48
CA ILE A 119 -8.91 -25.92 -16.60
C ILE A 119 -9.92 -25.33 -17.60
N ILE A 120 -10.24 -24.05 -17.44
CA ILE A 120 -11.23 -23.38 -18.28
C ILE A 120 -10.79 -23.38 -19.74
N PHE A 121 -9.54 -22.97 -20.01
CA PHE A 121 -9.03 -22.89 -21.38
C PHE A 121 -8.82 -24.27 -22.01
N ILE A 122 -8.35 -25.27 -21.26
CA ILE A 122 -8.19 -26.64 -21.78
C ILE A 122 -9.56 -27.22 -22.17
N LEU A 123 -10.61 -27.00 -21.37
CA LEU A 123 -11.97 -27.41 -21.74
C LEU A 123 -12.39 -26.76 -23.07
N PHE A 124 -12.24 -25.43 -23.21
CA PHE A 124 -12.57 -24.76 -24.48
C PHE A 124 -11.74 -25.27 -25.66
N ILE A 125 -10.44 -25.51 -25.48
CA ILE A 125 -9.56 -26.04 -26.53
C ILE A 125 -9.97 -27.45 -26.94
N LEU A 126 -10.48 -28.28 -26.03
CA LEU A 126 -10.93 -29.63 -26.37
C LEU A 126 -12.24 -29.60 -27.16
N PHE A 127 -13.22 -28.79 -26.73
CA PHE A 127 -14.57 -28.78 -27.29
C PHE A 127 -14.76 -27.86 -28.51
N ILE A 128 -13.94 -26.81 -28.67
CA ILE A 128 -14.06 -25.84 -29.77
C ILE A 128 -12.90 -26.03 -30.75
N PRO A 129 -13.15 -26.53 -31.99
CA PRO A 129 -12.12 -26.76 -33.01
C PRO A 129 -11.44 -25.48 -33.49
N GLU A 130 -12.23 -24.41 -33.60
CA GLU A 130 -11.80 -23.14 -34.16
C GLU A 130 -10.97 -22.34 -33.16
N GLY A 131 -9.83 -21.80 -33.59
CA GLY A 131 -9.05 -20.88 -32.77
C GLY A 131 -8.32 -21.50 -31.56
N LYS A 132 -8.18 -22.83 -31.49
CA LYS A 132 -7.45 -23.53 -30.39
C LYS A 132 -6.07 -22.94 -30.09
N LEU A 133 -5.30 -22.64 -31.14
CA LEU A 133 -3.97 -22.05 -31.01
C LEU A 133 -4.04 -20.65 -30.38
N PHE A 134 -4.99 -19.83 -30.80
CA PHE A 134 -5.19 -18.49 -30.24
C PHE A 134 -5.59 -18.57 -28.77
N MET A 135 -6.53 -19.44 -28.41
CA MET A 135 -6.93 -19.68 -27.02
C MET A 135 -5.75 -20.15 -26.15
N PHE A 136 -4.92 -21.05 -26.68
CA PHE A 136 -3.72 -21.52 -25.99
C PHE A 136 -2.71 -20.38 -25.74
N ILE A 137 -2.47 -19.52 -26.73
CA ILE A 137 -1.59 -18.35 -26.59
C ILE A 137 -2.14 -17.38 -25.54
N VAL A 138 -3.44 -17.09 -25.56
CA VAL A 138 -4.09 -16.21 -24.58
C VAL A 138 -3.98 -16.80 -23.17
N MET A 139 -4.19 -18.11 -23.01
CA MET A 139 -4.00 -18.82 -21.74
C MET A 139 -2.58 -18.62 -21.20
N LEU A 140 -1.56 -18.84 -22.04
CA LEU A 140 -0.16 -18.65 -21.66
C LEU A 140 0.15 -17.20 -21.28
N LEU A 141 -0.35 -16.23 -22.05
CA LEU A 141 -0.18 -14.81 -21.77
C LEU A 141 -0.79 -14.42 -20.41
N LEU A 142 -1.98 -14.94 -20.08
CA LEU A 142 -2.61 -14.70 -18.78
C LEU A 142 -1.79 -15.31 -17.63
N ILE A 143 -1.28 -16.54 -17.79
CA ILE A 143 -0.43 -17.18 -16.78
C ILE A 143 0.87 -16.38 -16.58
N VAL A 144 1.52 -15.96 -17.67
CA VAL A 144 2.71 -15.09 -17.60
C VAL A 144 2.37 -13.77 -16.91
N PHE A 145 1.22 -13.17 -17.22
CA PHE A 145 0.75 -11.97 -16.57
C PHE A 145 0.59 -12.18 -15.06
N TYR A 146 -0.06 -13.25 -14.60
CA TYR A 146 -0.16 -13.55 -13.17
C TYR A 146 1.20 -13.81 -12.51
N ALA A 147 2.11 -14.47 -13.21
CA ALA A 147 3.48 -14.71 -12.73
C ALA A 147 4.22 -13.40 -12.47
N ILE A 148 4.04 -12.38 -13.32
CA ILE A 148 4.62 -11.05 -13.10
C ILE A 148 4.15 -10.49 -11.74
N PHE A 149 2.85 -10.53 -11.45
CA PHE A 149 2.33 -10.06 -10.16
C PHE A 149 2.84 -10.89 -8.97
N ALA A 150 2.96 -12.20 -9.14
CA ALA A 150 3.39 -13.10 -8.08
C ALA A 150 4.88 -12.94 -7.72
N PHE A 151 5.75 -12.73 -8.71
CA PHE A 151 7.20 -12.73 -8.51
C PHE A 151 7.84 -11.33 -8.56
N VAL A 152 7.41 -10.47 -9.49
CA VAL A 152 8.04 -9.14 -9.69
C VAL A 152 7.64 -8.19 -8.58
N ILE A 153 6.35 -8.17 -8.18
CA ILE A 153 5.88 -7.24 -7.15
C ILE A 153 6.57 -7.47 -5.80
N PRO A 154 6.66 -8.70 -5.24
CA PRO A 154 7.41 -8.91 -4.01
C PRO A 154 8.88 -8.53 -4.12
N PHE A 155 9.51 -8.82 -5.27
CA PHE A 155 10.91 -8.51 -5.49
C PHE A 155 11.19 -7.00 -5.50
N VAL A 156 10.40 -6.24 -6.26
CA VAL A 156 10.47 -4.78 -6.31
C VAL A 156 10.17 -4.19 -4.93
N SER A 157 9.14 -4.69 -4.25
CA SER A 157 8.79 -4.26 -2.89
C SER A 157 9.93 -4.48 -1.91
N ARG A 158 10.62 -5.63 -1.98
CA ARG A 158 11.79 -5.92 -1.13
C ARG A 158 12.93 -4.95 -1.41
N LYS A 159 13.22 -4.64 -2.67
CA LYS A 159 14.28 -3.67 -3.03
C LYS A 159 13.96 -2.27 -2.50
N LEU A 160 12.71 -1.82 -2.69
CA LEU A 160 12.27 -0.50 -2.21
C LEU A 160 12.27 -0.42 -0.67
N LYS A 161 11.84 -1.49 0.02
CA LYS A 161 11.87 -1.58 1.49
C LYS A 161 13.28 -1.65 2.07
N LYS A 162 14.27 -2.20 1.36
CA LYS A 162 15.67 -2.15 1.81
C LYS A 162 16.25 -0.73 1.81
N LEU A 163 15.67 0.16 1.01
CA LEU A 163 16.03 1.58 0.94
C LEU A 163 15.28 2.43 1.98
N SER A 164 14.19 1.91 2.57
CA SER A 164 13.43 2.62 3.61
C SER A 164 14.10 2.50 4.98
N GLY A 165 13.91 3.53 5.81
CA GLY A 165 14.52 3.61 7.14
C GLY A 165 14.00 2.55 8.09
N ALA A 166 14.88 2.08 8.99
CA ALA A 166 14.60 1.11 10.04
C ALA A 166 13.87 1.74 11.25
N GLN A 167 12.84 2.55 10.98
CA GLN A 167 12.10 3.30 12.00
C GLN A 167 10.60 3.02 11.87
N ILE A 168 9.98 2.67 13.01
CA ILE A 168 8.53 2.53 13.14
C ILE A 168 8.05 3.58 14.14
N VAL A 169 7.03 4.35 13.77
CA VAL A 169 6.40 5.33 14.66
C VAL A 169 4.92 4.99 14.81
N ILE A 170 4.48 4.74 16.03
CA ILE A 170 3.08 4.45 16.34
C ILE A 170 2.43 5.72 16.88
N PHE A 171 1.34 6.12 16.24
CA PHE A 171 0.47 7.19 16.69
C PHE A 171 -0.84 6.63 17.23
N SER A 172 -1.61 7.45 17.95
CA SER A 172 -2.96 7.07 18.41
C SER A 172 -3.95 6.73 17.29
N LYS A 173 -3.72 7.28 16.08
CA LYS A 173 -4.63 7.27 14.93
C LYS A 173 -4.06 6.60 13.66
N GLY A 174 -2.81 6.17 13.71
CA GLY A 174 -2.12 5.55 12.60
C GLY A 174 -0.71 5.12 12.98
N LEU A 175 0.05 4.60 12.04
CA LEU A 175 1.46 4.27 12.22
C LEU A 175 2.25 4.59 10.95
N ILE A 176 3.52 4.93 11.11
CA ILE A 176 4.49 4.96 10.01
C ILE A 176 5.30 3.66 10.07
N TYR A 177 5.26 2.90 8.98
CA TYR A 177 5.97 1.64 8.80
C TYR A 177 6.54 1.59 7.39
N ASP A 178 7.81 1.21 7.25
CA ASP A 178 8.51 1.19 5.94
C ASP A 178 8.42 2.52 5.17
N ASN A 179 8.40 3.66 5.88
CA ASN A 179 8.21 4.98 5.27
C ASN A 179 6.86 5.10 4.53
N ILE A 180 5.81 4.42 5.02
CA ILE A 180 4.41 4.53 4.57
C ILE A 180 3.55 4.83 5.80
N TYR A 181 2.62 5.79 5.67
CA TYR A 181 1.67 6.09 6.73
C TYR A 181 0.39 5.25 6.58
N HIS A 182 0.16 4.38 7.55
CA HIS A 182 -1.06 3.58 7.67
C HIS A 182 -2.02 4.29 8.63
N SER A 183 -3.20 4.69 8.12
CA SER A 183 -4.20 5.40 8.92
C SER A 183 -5.46 4.57 9.15
N TRP A 184 -5.85 4.42 10.41
CA TRP A 184 -7.18 3.94 10.80
C TRP A 184 -8.09 5.11 11.22
N ASN A 185 -7.75 6.35 10.86
CA ASN A 185 -8.56 7.54 11.09
C ASN A 185 -9.34 8.03 9.85
N MET A 186 -9.21 7.35 8.71
CA MET A 186 -9.93 7.69 7.50
C MET A 186 -11.42 7.29 7.56
N PRO A 187 -12.28 7.90 6.72
CA PRO A 187 -13.65 7.43 6.51
C PRO A 187 -13.62 5.94 6.16
N LEU A 188 -14.55 5.17 6.73
CA LEU A 188 -14.66 3.73 6.52
C LEU A 188 -13.41 2.90 6.91
N SER A 189 -12.44 3.47 7.64
CA SER A 189 -11.36 2.70 8.26
C SER A 189 -11.50 2.61 9.78
N LYS A 190 -11.11 1.44 10.32
CA LYS A 190 -11.30 1.10 11.72
C LYS A 190 -10.20 0.18 12.20
N LEU A 191 -9.65 0.48 13.38
CA LEU A 191 -8.77 -0.43 14.07
C LEU A 191 -9.59 -1.58 14.65
N GLU A 192 -9.27 -2.81 14.27
CA GLU A 192 -10.03 -3.99 14.66
C GLU A 192 -9.37 -4.72 15.82
N LYS A 193 -8.08 -5.01 15.69
CA LYS A 193 -7.36 -5.89 16.61
C LYS A 193 -5.94 -5.37 16.85
N VAL A 194 -5.52 -5.43 18.11
CA VAL A 194 -4.12 -5.20 18.53
C VAL A 194 -3.77 -6.29 19.52
N VAL A 195 -2.88 -7.22 19.14
CA VAL A 195 -2.49 -8.38 19.96
C VAL A 195 -0.98 -8.54 19.91
N ALA A 196 -0.36 -8.81 21.07
CA ALA A 196 1.02 -9.27 21.11
C ALA A 196 1.06 -10.80 21.00
N LYS A 197 1.93 -11.32 20.15
CA LYS A 197 2.20 -12.76 19.98
C LYS A 197 3.70 -13.00 20.15
N GLU A 198 4.06 -14.13 20.75
CA GLU A 198 5.45 -14.49 21.02
C GLU A 198 6.07 -15.39 19.94
N LYS A 199 5.25 -16.09 19.14
CA LYS A 199 5.69 -16.97 18.05
C LYS A 199 5.26 -16.41 16.69
N PRO A 200 6.08 -16.51 15.63
CA PRO A 200 7.42 -17.13 15.58
C PRO A 200 8.56 -16.25 16.13
N PHE A 201 8.29 -14.97 16.39
CA PHE A 201 9.10 -14.05 17.20
C PHE A 201 8.15 -13.10 17.94
N ALA A 202 8.60 -12.47 19.03
CA ALA A 202 7.79 -11.47 19.73
C ALA A 202 7.41 -10.33 18.79
N HIS A 203 6.11 -10.17 18.51
CA HIS A 203 5.59 -9.13 17.64
C HIS A 203 4.23 -8.59 18.11
N ILE A 204 3.95 -7.33 17.76
CA ILE A 204 2.64 -6.70 17.87
C ILE A 204 1.95 -6.85 16.51
N GLU A 205 0.82 -7.54 16.52
CA GLU A 205 -0.08 -7.65 15.38
C GLU A 205 -1.13 -6.54 15.46
N ILE A 206 -1.12 -5.64 14.47
CA ILE A 206 -2.10 -4.56 14.33
C ILE A 206 -2.95 -4.88 13.10
N SER A 207 -4.22 -5.19 13.31
CA SER A 207 -5.19 -5.40 12.24
C SER A 207 -6.16 -4.21 12.18
N TYR A 208 -6.24 -3.59 11.01
CA TYR A 208 -7.24 -2.55 10.74
C TYR A 208 -8.01 -2.89 9.46
N SER A 209 -9.30 -2.59 9.45
CA SER A 209 -10.11 -2.68 8.25
C SER A 209 -10.20 -1.33 7.55
N PHE A 210 -10.28 -1.38 6.24
CA PHE A 210 -10.62 -0.26 5.37
C PHE A 210 -11.59 -0.76 4.31
N PHE A 211 -12.46 0.13 3.84
CA PHE A 211 -13.41 -0.21 2.80
C PHE A 211 -12.79 0.10 1.44
N ASP A 212 -12.72 -0.92 0.61
CA ASP A 212 -12.26 -0.86 -0.78
C ASP A 212 -13.46 -0.98 -1.73
N ARG A 213 -13.25 -0.84 -3.05
CA ARG A 213 -14.29 -0.97 -4.09
C ARG A 213 -15.06 -2.29 -4.03
N LEU A 214 -14.41 -3.34 -3.51
CA LEU A 214 -14.94 -4.70 -3.38
C LEU A 214 -15.47 -5.01 -1.97
N GLY A 215 -15.53 -4.03 -1.07
CA GLY A 215 -16.00 -4.19 0.30
C GLY A 215 -14.91 -4.05 1.36
N PRO A 216 -15.18 -4.44 2.63
CA PRO A 216 -14.25 -4.29 3.73
C PRO A 216 -13.06 -5.26 3.57
N ARG A 217 -11.85 -4.71 3.52
CA ARG A 217 -10.60 -5.47 3.55
C ARG A 217 -9.91 -5.29 4.89
N GLN A 218 -9.34 -6.37 5.40
CA GLN A 218 -8.49 -6.35 6.58
C GLN A 218 -7.03 -6.27 6.16
N TYR A 219 -6.28 -5.39 6.82
CA TYR A 219 -4.84 -5.32 6.67
C TYR A 219 -4.18 -5.65 7.99
N CYS A 220 -3.24 -6.60 7.96
CA CYS A 220 -2.48 -7.01 9.13
C CYS A 220 -1.04 -6.52 9.03
N LEU A 221 -0.60 -5.78 10.04
CA LEU A 221 0.76 -5.30 10.20
C LEU A 221 1.42 -6.01 11.38
N ILE A 222 2.60 -6.56 11.12
CA ILE A 222 3.44 -7.22 12.11
C ILE A 222 4.55 -6.26 12.50
N ILE A 223 4.65 -5.89 13.78
CA ILE A 223 5.70 -5.03 14.29
C ILE A 223 6.58 -5.87 15.22
N PRO A 224 7.88 -6.08 14.92
CA PRO A 224 8.75 -6.86 15.78
C PRO A 224 8.99 -6.12 17.11
N ILE A 225 8.89 -6.84 18.22
CA ILE A 225 9.21 -6.34 19.56
C ILE A 225 10.69 -6.63 19.81
N LEU A 226 11.50 -5.58 19.93
CA LEU A 226 12.85 -5.76 20.48
C LEU A 226 12.76 -6.05 21.97
N LYS A 227 13.66 -6.89 22.49
CA LYS A 227 13.78 -7.18 23.94
C LYS A 227 13.80 -5.92 24.81
N LYS A 228 14.39 -4.84 24.29
CA LYS A 228 14.45 -3.53 24.95
C LYS A 228 13.08 -2.92 25.28
N TYR A 229 12.05 -3.22 24.48
CA TYR A 229 10.72 -2.64 24.60
C TYR A 229 9.66 -3.59 25.16
N GLU A 230 10.02 -4.82 25.53
CA GLU A 230 9.08 -5.83 26.05
C GLU A 230 8.23 -5.33 27.23
N LYS A 231 8.83 -4.53 28.12
CA LYS A 231 8.13 -3.92 29.26
C LYS A 231 7.11 -2.85 28.84
N ASP A 232 7.36 -2.16 27.74
CA ASP A 232 6.51 -1.07 27.24
C ASP A 232 5.36 -1.57 26.35
N VAL A 233 5.47 -2.77 25.77
CA VAL A 233 4.45 -3.34 24.87
C VAL A 233 3.07 -3.39 25.51
N LYS A 234 2.99 -3.81 26.78
CA LYS A 234 1.70 -3.87 27.51
C LYS A 234 1.07 -2.48 27.67
N LYS A 235 1.89 -1.43 27.82
CA LYS A 235 1.43 -0.03 27.92
C LYS A 235 0.94 0.48 26.56
N ILE A 236 1.70 0.23 25.50
CA ILE A 236 1.37 0.61 24.12
C ILE A 236 0.03 -0.01 23.68
N ILE A 237 -0.18 -1.31 23.94
CA ILE A 237 -1.43 -2.00 23.61
C ILE A 237 -2.62 -1.37 24.34
N LYS A 238 -2.47 -1.09 25.64
CA LYS A 238 -3.53 -0.44 26.43
C LYS A 238 -3.86 0.95 25.90
N GLU A 239 -2.88 1.74 25.50
CA GLU A 239 -3.09 3.08 24.94
C GLU A 239 -3.79 3.04 23.57
N LEU A 240 -3.39 2.12 22.69
CA LEU A 240 -4.05 1.90 21.39
C LEU A 240 -5.50 1.41 21.54
N GLN A 241 -5.77 0.53 22.51
CA GLN A 241 -7.13 0.09 22.79
C GLN A 241 -8.00 1.21 23.37
N LYS A 242 -7.43 2.06 24.24
CA LYS A 242 -8.14 3.23 24.79
C LYS A 242 -8.46 4.27 23.71
N SER A 243 -7.53 4.56 22.80
CA SER A 243 -7.77 5.52 21.70
C SER A 243 -8.90 5.05 20.79
N ASN A 244 -8.95 3.74 20.50
CA ASN A 244 -10.01 3.14 19.68
C ASN A 244 -11.40 3.19 20.35
N LYS A 245 -11.48 2.95 21.67
CA LYS A 245 -12.75 3.05 22.43
C LYS A 245 -13.32 4.48 22.43
N LYS A 246 -12.48 5.51 22.55
CA LYS A 246 -12.93 6.93 22.49
C LYS A 246 -13.57 7.27 21.14
N LYS A 247 -13.00 6.75 20.03
CA LYS A 247 -13.55 6.96 18.67
C LYS A 247 -14.92 6.30 18.48
N LYS A 248 -15.18 5.12 19.07
CA LYS A 248 -16.50 4.46 19.02
C LYS A 248 -17.59 5.26 19.73
N LYS A 249 -17.27 5.95 20.84
CA LYS A 249 -18.24 6.78 21.57
C LYS A 249 -18.64 8.05 20.79
N ASN A 250 -17.69 8.68 20.11
CA ASN A 250 -17.96 9.91 19.34
C ASN A 250 -18.70 9.69 18.02
N LYS A 251 -18.81 8.44 17.53
CA LYS A 251 -19.62 8.10 16.33
C LYS A 251 -21.07 7.69 16.66
N LYS A 252 -21.43 7.60 17.94
CA LYS A 252 -22.77 7.21 18.42
C LYS A 252 -23.58 8.40 18.96
N LYS A 253 -23.00 9.60 18.92
CA LYS A 253 -23.68 10.88 19.15
C LYS A 253 -23.82 11.56 17.80
#